data_AF-A0A428TRN8-F1
#
_entry.id   AF-A0A428TRN8-F1
#
_cell.length_a   1.000
_cell.length_b   1.000
_cell.length_c   1.000
_cell.angle_alpha   90.00
_cell.angle_beta   90.00
_cell.angle_gamma   90.00
#
_symmetry.space_group_name_H-M   'P 1'
#
loop_
_entity.id
_entity.type
_entity.pdbx_description
1 polymer ?
#
loop_
_entity_poly.entity_id
_entity_poly.type
_entity_poly.pdbx_seq_one_letter_code
_entity_poly.pdbx_strand_id
1 'polypeptide(L)'
;QGRDSPQPVSAVPADPAGDDKSFKDLLTKYKNVKRLYFDGKAQIDALTGQIVHLQNAVANQRMSQSRTALDDNEYSTRWNRLNGAINNLSFNIRKDWRSVPQWLVSYVSADALKTGKAEMTAVGRAVISRWLMEEVFNKCFHPGLDPQLSQSLKEIELNIRHNAYTMTSQEEFDALTNKVVNWRMTTLEGLHRQLNSPSTADNRTAFTAKATSTLTACLYQFLNNPPPAGVEGSTSMIVELAVGIAANLPLESRDVAITYPLPGEMVQPRVMEVEKAALPPLEGQKEDGEDDDKKKEEGDDKSGKAKTVAVPSDANRVRFAGFMALEVRGRQVLWKAPIWTL
;
A
#
# COMPACT_ATOMS: atom_id res chain seq x y z
N GLN A 1 74.05 -37.13 -34.31
CA GLN A 1 73.40 -36.53 -35.50
C GLN A 1 73.09 -35.09 -35.10
N GLY A 2 73.79 -34.04 -35.51
CA GLY A 2 74.49 -33.77 -36.76
C GLY A 2 73.66 -32.76 -37.55
N ARG A 3 74.26 -31.59 -37.87
CA ARG A 3 73.81 -30.47 -38.75
C ARG A 3 73.03 -29.35 -38.08
N ASP A 4 73.20 -28.08 -38.43
CA ASP A 4 74.27 -27.27 -39.03
C ASP A 4 73.75 -25.84 -38.86
N SER A 5 74.50 -24.96 -38.19
CA SER A 5 74.10 -23.56 -38.04
C SER A 5 74.38 -22.83 -39.35
N PRO A 6 73.41 -22.15 -39.99
CA PRO A 6 73.70 -21.34 -41.16
C PRO A 6 74.49 -20.10 -40.72
N GLN A 7 75.68 -19.91 -41.28
CA GLN A 7 76.42 -18.66 -41.19
C GLN A 7 75.66 -17.53 -41.92
N PRO A 8 75.81 -16.28 -41.46
CA PRO A 8 75.10 -15.14 -42.01
C PRO A 8 75.70 -14.79 -43.37
N VAL A 9 74.86 -14.74 -44.41
CA VAL A 9 75.23 -14.12 -45.69
C VAL A 9 75.40 -12.61 -45.47
N SER A 10 76.58 -12.12 -45.81
CA SER A 10 76.98 -10.72 -45.68
C SER A 10 76.00 -9.75 -46.33
N ALA A 11 75.69 -8.71 -45.55
CA ALA A 11 75.64 -7.31 -45.96
C ALA A 11 74.86 -7.01 -47.25
N VAL A 12 73.54 -6.99 -47.15
CA VAL A 12 72.78 -5.91 -47.78
C VAL A 12 73.01 -4.66 -46.92
N PRO A 13 73.36 -3.48 -47.47
CA PRO A 13 73.43 -2.26 -46.67
C PRO A 13 72.06 -2.05 -46.03
N ALA A 14 71.97 -2.23 -44.72
CA ALA A 14 70.79 -1.85 -43.97
C ALA A 14 70.61 -0.35 -44.21
N ASP A 15 69.55 0.03 -44.91
CA ASP A 15 69.18 1.43 -45.08
C ASP A 15 68.94 2.01 -43.69
N PRO A 16 69.84 2.86 -43.15
CA PRO A 16 69.72 3.38 -41.79
C PRO A 16 68.44 4.21 -41.63
N ALA A 17 67.85 4.66 -42.74
CA ALA A 17 66.63 5.44 -42.76
C ALA A 17 65.35 4.59 -42.55
N GLY A 18 65.38 3.30 -42.90
CA GLY A 18 64.22 2.40 -42.78
C GLY A 18 63.96 1.94 -41.34
N ASP A 19 65.02 1.68 -40.59
CA ASP A 19 64.97 1.23 -39.20
C ASP A 19 64.71 2.39 -38.22
N ASP A 20 65.19 3.59 -38.56
CA ASP A 20 64.90 4.80 -37.81
C ASP A 20 63.43 5.25 -37.97
N LYS A 21 62.83 4.97 -39.13
CA LYS A 21 61.39 5.21 -39.39
C LYS A 21 60.52 4.23 -38.62
N SER A 22 60.87 2.94 -38.58
CA SER A 22 60.14 1.92 -37.82
C SER A 22 60.20 2.21 -36.30
N PHE A 23 61.36 2.65 -35.80
CA PHE A 23 61.55 3.06 -34.42
C PHE A 23 60.73 4.31 -34.07
N LYS A 24 60.70 5.33 -34.93
CA LYS A 24 59.87 6.54 -34.76
C LYS A 24 58.37 6.22 -34.75
N ASP A 25 57.90 5.32 -35.61
CA ASP A 25 56.51 4.87 -35.63
C ASP A 25 56.15 4.12 -34.36
N LEU A 26 57.02 3.23 -33.88
CA LEU A 26 56.83 2.49 -32.63
C LEU A 26 56.80 3.43 -31.42
N LEU A 27 57.68 4.43 -31.38
CA LEU A 27 57.72 5.44 -30.34
C LEU A 27 56.44 6.29 -30.31
N THR A 28 55.89 6.62 -31.49
CA THR A 28 54.63 7.35 -31.62
C THR A 28 53.45 6.52 -31.13
N LYS A 29 53.40 5.22 -31.49
CA LYS A 29 52.39 4.28 -30.98
C LYS A 29 52.48 4.12 -29.46
N TYR A 30 53.69 3.98 -28.91
CA TYR A 30 53.91 3.89 -27.47
C TYR A 30 53.45 5.16 -26.74
N LYS A 31 53.77 6.35 -27.26
CA LYS A 31 53.29 7.63 -26.70
C LYS A 31 51.76 7.72 -26.73
N ASN A 32 51.12 7.26 -27.80
CA ASN A 32 49.66 7.24 -27.91
C ASN A 32 49.02 6.26 -26.91
N VAL A 33 49.54 5.04 -26.82
CA VAL A 33 49.04 4.05 -25.83
C VAL A 33 49.26 4.54 -24.41
N LYS A 34 50.43 5.12 -24.12
CA LYS A 34 50.73 5.72 -22.82
C LYS A 34 49.74 6.84 -22.49
N ARG A 35 49.46 7.74 -23.44
CA ARG A 35 48.45 8.80 -23.26
C ARG A 35 47.07 8.20 -22.96
N LEU A 36 46.60 7.28 -23.79
CA LEU A 36 45.30 6.62 -23.60
C LEU A 36 45.19 5.90 -22.25
N TYR A 37 46.28 5.27 -21.80
CA TYR A 37 46.34 4.63 -20.49
C TYR A 37 46.17 5.65 -19.35
N PHE A 38 46.86 6.79 -19.40
CA PHE A 38 46.73 7.83 -18.37
C PHE A 38 45.39 8.54 -18.43
N ASP A 39 44.86 8.81 -19.62
CA ASP A 39 43.52 9.38 -19.81
C ASP A 39 42.45 8.43 -19.24
N GLY A 40 42.56 7.12 -19.52
CA GLY A 40 41.67 6.09 -18.97
C GLY A 40 41.80 5.95 -17.45
N LYS A 41 43.02 5.98 -16.91
CA LYS A 41 43.26 5.97 -15.45
C LYS A 41 42.61 7.18 -14.77
N ALA A 42 42.77 8.37 -15.33
CA ALA A 42 42.15 9.59 -14.81
C ALA A 42 40.60 9.50 -14.82
N GLN A 43 40.03 8.90 -15.87
CA GLN A 43 38.59 8.68 -15.95
C GLN A 43 38.10 7.66 -14.91
N ILE A 44 38.84 6.57 -14.68
CA ILE A 44 38.54 5.58 -13.64
C ILE A 44 38.60 6.22 -12.25
N ASP A 45 39.63 7.02 -11.97
CA ASP A 45 39.78 7.72 -10.70
C ASP A 45 38.62 8.71 -10.46
N ALA A 46 38.20 9.43 -11.51
CA ALA A 46 37.05 10.34 -11.46
C ALA A 46 35.72 9.60 -11.19
N LEU A 47 35.47 8.50 -11.90
CA LEU A 47 34.28 7.67 -11.69
C LEU A 47 34.27 7.03 -10.31
N THR A 48 35.42 6.58 -9.81
CA THR A 48 35.56 6.03 -8.46
C THR A 48 35.24 7.09 -7.41
N GLY A 49 35.70 8.32 -7.61
CA GLY A 49 35.31 9.47 -6.77
C GLY A 49 33.81 9.74 -6.77
N GLN A 50 33.16 9.68 -7.94
CA GLN A 50 31.70 9.81 -8.04
C GLN A 50 30.96 8.69 -7.31
N ILE A 51 31.42 7.44 -7.41
CA ILE A 51 30.85 6.30 -6.69
C ILE A 51 30.93 6.53 -5.19
N VAL A 52 32.08 6.94 -4.66
CA VAL A 52 32.24 7.23 -3.22
C VAL A 52 31.34 8.37 -2.78
N HIS A 53 31.23 9.44 -3.58
CA HIS A 53 30.34 10.56 -3.29
C HIS A 53 28.87 10.12 -3.25
N LEU A 54 28.42 9.34 -4.24
CA LEU A 54 27.07 8.78 -4.29
C LEU A 54 26.81 7.82 -3.13
N GLN A 55 27.77 6.97 -2.77
CA GLN A 55 27.67 6.08 -1.62
C GLN A 55 27.49 6.88 -0.32
N ASN A 56 28.27 7.95 -0.13
CA ASN A 56 28.14 8.83 1.04
C ASN A 56 26.81 9.59 1.04
N ALA A 57 26.34 10.06 -0.12
CA ALA A 57 25.04 10.71 -0.25
C ALA A 57 23.89 9.73 0.10
N VAL A 58 23.95 8.50 -0.40
CA VAL A 58 22.99 7.43 -0.09
C VAL A 58 23.07 7.03 1.38
N ALA A 59 24.26 6.94 1.96
CA ALA A 59 24.43 6.62 3.38
C ALA A 59 23.86 7.72 4.29
N ASN A 60 24.11 8.99 3.97
CA ASN A 60 23.54 10.13 4.69
C ASN A 60 22.02 10.20 4.54
N GLN A 61 21.50 9.90 3.35
CA GLN A 61 20.05 9.78 3.11
C GLN A 61 19.44 8.64 3.93
N ARG A 62 20.10 7.49 4.02
CA ARG A 62 19.65 6.36 4.87
C ARG A 62 19.68 6.72 6.35
N MET A 63 20.72 7.42 6.81
CA MET A 63 20.81 7.87 8.21
C MET A 63 19.75 8.92 8.55
N SER A 64 19.44 9.86 7.65
CA SER A 64 18.37 10.85 7.86
C SER A 64 16.97 10.22 7.80
N GLN A 65 16.80 9.14 7.05
CA GLN A 65 15.54 8.37 6.95
C GLN A 65 15.34 7.34 8.06
N SER A 66 16.35 7.05 8.90
CA SER A 66 16.24 6.10 10.00
C SER A 66 15.60 6.76 11.23
N ARG A 67 14.30 7.04 11.14
CA ARG A 67 13.45 7.30 12.31
C ARG A 67 12.51 6.10 12.47
N THR A 68 12.30 5.71 13.73
CA THR A 68 11.36 4.68 14.22
C THR A 68 10.40 4.15 13.15
N ALA A 69 10.81 3.09 12.45
CA ALA A 69 9.98 2.36 11.52
C ALA A 69 9.52 1.08 12.21
N LEU A 70 8.22 0.83 12.19
CA LEU A 70 7.70 -0.43 12.68
C LEU A 70 8.06 -1.51 11.66
N ASP A 71 8.58 -2.65 12.13
CA ASP A 71 8.79 -3.77 11.22
C ASP A 71 7.46 -4.40 10.75
N ASP A 72 7.52 -5.31 9.78
CA ASP A 72 6.33 -5.95 9.22
C ASP A 72 5.55 -6.77 10.26
N ASN A 73 6.25 -7.40 11.22
CA ASN A 73 5.64 -8.18 12.30
C ASN A 73 4.94 -7.28 13.32
N GLU A 74 5.55 -6.14 13.60
CA GLU A 74 5.05 -5.08 14.45
C GLU A 74 3.77 -4.45 13.89
N TYR A 75 3.73 -4.18 12.58
CA TYR A 75 2.51 -3.78 11.89
C TYR A 75 1.45 -4.87 11.98
N SER A 76 1.79 -6.10 11.58
CA SER A 76 0.87 -7.23 11.62
C SER A 76 0.29 -7.45 13.01
N THR A 77 1.10 -7.37 14.07
CA THR A 77 0.66 -7.54 15.46
C THR A 77 -0.31 -6.43 15.90
N ARG A 78 0.02 -5.16 15.62
CA ARG A 78 -0.86 -4.03 15.96
C ARG A 78 -2.18 -4.09 15.17
N TRP A 79 -2.10 -4.46 13.89
CA TRP A 79 -3.26 -4.59 13.01
C TRP A 79 -4.18 -5.74 13.44
N ASN A 80 -3.61 -6.89 13.82
CA ASN A 80 -4.34 -8.01 14.42
C ASN A 80 -5.07 -7.62 15.71
N ARG A 81 -4.41 -6.88 16.60
CA ARG A 81 -5.03 -6.38 17.84
C ARG A 81 -6.20 -5.46 17.55
N LEU A 82 -6.06 -4.54 16.60
CA LEU A 82 -7.14 -3.64 16.18
C LEU A 82 -8.33 -4.43 15.59
N ASN A 83 -8.07 -5.35 14.66
CA ASN A 83 -9.11 -6.23 14.09
C ASN A 83 -9.83 -7.03 15.17
N GLY A 84 -9.07 -7.60 16.12
CA GLY A 84 -9.62 -8.38 17.24
C GLY A 84 -10.51 -7.55 18.16
N ALA A 85 -10.09 -6.32 18.51
CA ALA A 85 -10.89 -5.41 19.33
C ALA A 85 -12.21 -5.02 18.63
N ILE A 86 -12.16 -4.72 17.33
CA ILE A 86 -13.36 -4.43 16.52
C ILE A 86 -14.28 -5.64 16.46
N ASN A 87 -13.74 -6.84 16.20
CA ASN A 87 -14.53 -8.06 16.15
C ASN A 87 -15.24 -8.34 17.48
N ASN A 88 -14.53 -8.18 18.60
CA ASN A 88 -15.08 -8.38 19.94
C ASN A 88 -16.23 -7.41 20.25
N LEU A 89 -16.04 -6.12 19.99
CA LEU A 89 -17.12 -5.14 20.18
C LEU A 89 -18.31 -5.45 19.28
N SER A 90 -18.05 -5.73 18.00
CA SER A 90 -19.10 -6.03 17.01
C SER A 90 -19.91 -7.26 17.39
N PHE A 91 -19.24 -8.29 17.91
CA PHE A 91 -19.91 -9.46 18.45
C PHE A 91 -20.77 -9.10 19.66
N ASN A 92 -20.25 -8.31 20.60
CA ASN A 92 -20.97 -7.95 21.82
C ASN A 92 -22.25 -7.17 21.54
N ILE A 93 -22.25 -6.26 20.56
CA ILE A 93 -23.41 -5.41 20.22
C ILE A 93 -24.34 -6.01 19.16
N ARG A 94 -24.06 -7.22 18.64
CA ARG A 94 -24.75 -7.78 17.47
C ARG A 94 -26.28 -7.91 17.61
N LYS A 95 -26.80 -7.99 18.84
CA LYS A 95 -28.24 -8.11 19.12
C LYS A 95 -28.89 -6.77 19.47
N ASP A 96 -28.11 -5.71 19.56
CA ASP A 96 -28.54 -4.43 20.11
C ASP A 96 -28.76 -3.36 19.03
N TRP A 97 -28.68 -3.74 17.75
CA TRP A 97 -28.94 -2.85 16.64
C TRP A 97 -30.44 -2.59 16.48
N ARG A 98 -30.83 -1.31 16.36
CA ARG A 98 -32.20 -0.90 16.01
C ARG A 98 -32.35 -0.54 14.52
N SER A 99 -31.26 -0.13 13.88
CA SER A 99 -31.20 0.25 12.47
C SER A 99 -29.76 0.14 11.97
N VAL A 100 -29.57 0.07 10.66
CA VAL A 100 -28.23 0.10 10.04
C VAL A 100 -27.98 1.44 9.34
N PRO A 101 -26.72 1.84 9.13
CA PRO A 101 -26.40 3.02 8.31
C PRO A 101 -26.97 2.92 6.90
N GLN A 102 -27.34 4.06 6.32
CA GLN A 102 -27.98 4.13 5.00
C GLN A 102 -27.19 3.40 3.90
N TRP A 103 -25.85 3.47 3.95
CA TRP A 103 -24.98 2.84 2.96
C TRP A 103 -24.92 1.30 3.06
N LEU A 104 -25.46 0.71 4.12
CA LEU A 104 -25.56 -0.75 4.31
C LEU A 104 -26.97 -1.30 4.07
N VAL A 105 -27.99 -0.45 3.96
CA VAL A 105 -29.39 -0.90 3.88
C VAL A 105 -29.63 -1.88 2.73
N SER A 106 -29.04 -1.63 1.55
CA SER A 106 -29.14 -2.51 0.37
C SER A 106 -28.21 -3.73 0.43
N TYR A 107 -27.39 -3.86 1.47
CA TYR A 107 -26.39 -4.90 1.62
C TYR A 107 -26.63 -5.73 2.89
N VAL A 108 -27.80 -5.64 3.51
CA VAL A 108 -28.16 -6.38 4.73
C VAL A 108 -29.49 -7.08 4.50
N SER A 109 -29.61 -8.33 4.94
CA SER A 109 -30.83 -9.13 4.78
C SER A 109 -31.99 -8.56 5.60
N ALA A 110 -33.24 -8.77 5.16
CA ALA A 110 -34.43 -8.19 5.80
C ALA A 110 -34.60 -8.61 7.27
N ASP A 111 -34.13 -9.80 7.64
CA ASP A 111 -34.21 -10.34 8.99
C ASP A 111 -32.93 -10.15 9.82
N ALA A 112 -31.91 -9.47 9.30
CA ALA A 112 -30.63 -9.30 9.98
C ALA A 112 -30.79 -8.67 11.38
N LEU A 113 -31.55 -7.58 11.48
CA LEU A 113 -31.83 -6.89 12.73
C LEU A 113 -32.61 -7.77 13.73
N LYS A 114 -33.54 -8.60 13.23
CA LYS A 114 -34.34 -9.50 14.08
C LYS A 114 -33.50 -10.66 14.61
N THR A 115 -32.62 -11.21 13.78
CA THR A 115 -31.83 -12.39 14.14
C THR A 115 -30.65 -12.04 15.06
N GLY A 116 -29.98 -10.92 14.83
CA GLY A 116 -28.83 -10.48 15.64
C GLY A 116 -27.70 -11.50 15.68
N LYS A 117 -27.40 -12.15 14.55
CA LYS A 117 -26.40 -13.23 14.43
C LYS A 117 -25.11 -12.75 13.73
N ALA A 118 -24.45 -13.65 12.99
CA ALA A 118 -23.17 -13.40 12.33
C ALA A 118 -23.21 -12.19 11.38
N GLU A 119 -24.33 -11.96 10.69
CA GLU A 119 -24.52 -10.80 9.83
C GLU A 119 -24.44 -9.48 10.58
N MET A 120 -25.03 -9.38 11.78
CA MET A 120 -24.95 -8.15 12.58
C MET A 120 -23.57 -7.96 13.22
N THR A 121 -22.84 -9.03 13.50
CA THR A 121 -21.41 -8.93 13.83
C THR A 121 -20.62 -8.37 12.63
N ALA A 122 -20.90 -8.84 11.42
CA ALA A 122 -20.27 -8.36 10.19
C ALA A 122 -20.58 -6.88 9.91
N VAL A 123 -21.84 -6.47 10.12
CA VAL A 123 -22.28 -5.07 10.06
C VAL A 123 -21.49 -4.20 11.05
N GLY A 124 -21.40 -4.61 12.33
CA GLY A 124 -20.63 -3.85 13.32
C GLY A 124 -19.16 -3.68 12.94
N ARG A 125 -18.55 -4.76 12.42
CA ARG A 125 -17.18 -4.73 11.91
C ARG A 125 -17.02 -3.72 10.78
N ALA A 126 -17.94 -3.72 9.83
CA ALA A 126 -17.93 -2.80 8.69
C ALA A 126 -18.11 -1.34 9.12
N VAL A 127 -19.07 -1.06 10.01
CA VAL A 127 -19.35 0.29 10.52
C VAL A 127 -18.15 0.88 11.25
N ILE A 128 -17.56 0.13 12.20
CA ILE A 128 -16.42 0.62 12.98
C ILE A 128 -15.19 0.80 12.08
N SER A 129 -14.91 -0.17 11.19
CA SER A 129 -13.73 -0.10 10.31
C SER A 129 -13.81 1.05 9.32
N ARG A 130 -14.99 1.26 8.71
CA ARG A 130 -15.21 2.39 7.80
C ARG A 130 -15.08 3.72 8.55
N TRP A 131 -15.62 3.81 9.76
CA TRP A 131 -15.48 4.98 10.60
C TRP A 131 -14.00 5.29 10.91
N LEU A 132 -13.19 4.29 11.29
CA LEU A 132 -11.76 4.48 11.51
C LEU A 132 -11.04 4.96 10.25
N MET A 133 -11.39 4.40 9.09
CA MET A 133 -10.82 4.83 7.82
C MET A 133 -11.14 6.31 7.55
N GLU A 134 -12.40 6.71 7.67
CA GLU A 134 -12.87 8.05 7.33
C GLU A 134 -12.47 9.11 8.36
N GLU A 135 -12.57 8.81 9.65
CA GLU A 135 -12.40 9.79 10.74
C GLU A 135 -11.00 9.80 11.36
N VAL A 136 -10.25 8.70 11.25
CA VAL A 136 -8.89 8.60 11.79
C VAL A 136 -7.87 8.59 10.66
N PHE A 137 -7.86 7.53 9.84
CA PHE A 137 -6.78 7.31 8.88
C PHE A 137 -6.81 8.25 7.68
N ASN A 138 -7.96 8.84 7.31
CA ASN A 138 -8.07 9.80 6.21
C ASN A 138 -8.13 11.27 6.65
N LYS A 139 -8.25 11.56 7.96
CA LYS A 139 -8.31 12.92 8.50
C LYS A 139 -7.15 13.30 9.41
N CYS A 140 -6.31 12.34 9.81
CA CYS A 140 -5.15 12.58 10.64
C CYS A 140 -3.89 12.19 9.87
N PHE A 141 -3.00 13.17 9.68
CA PHE A 141 -1.65 12.89 9.19
C PHE A 141 -0.81 12.33 10.34
N HIS A 142 -0.67 13.10 11.43
CA HIS A 142 0.01 12.65 12.65
C HIS A 142 -0.74 13.18 13.89
N PRO A 143 -1.08 12.31 14.87
CA PRO A 143 -1.95 12.68 15.99
C PRO A 143 -1.27 13.58 17.04
N GLY A 144 0.06 13.73 16.96
CA GLY A 144 0.82 14.66 17.81
C GLY A 144 0.90 16.08 17.28
N LEU A 145 0.44 16.35 16.06
CA LEU A 145 0.39 17.71 15.53
C LEU A 145 -0.87 18.43 15.99
N ASP A 146 -0.88 19.76 15.82
CA ASP A 146 -2.11 20.54 15.88
C ASP A 146 -3.18 19.91 14.96
N PRO A 147 -4.45 19.78 15.40
CA PRO A 147 -5.48 19.08 14.64
C PRO A 147 -5.71 19.63 13.23
N GLN A 148 -5.77 20.95 13.07
CA GLN A 148 -6.00 21.58 11.76
C GLN A 148 -4.81 21.40 10.83
N LEU A 149 -3.59 21.53 11.35
CA LEU A 149 -2.38 21.26 10.57
C LEU A 149 -2.32 19.78 10.14
N SER A 150 -2.59 18.86 11.07
CA SER A 150 -2.59 17.42 10.80
C SER A 150 -3.60 17.06 9.70
N GLN A 151 -4.81 17.62 9.76
CA GLN A 151 -5.82 17.41 8.72
C GLN A 151 -5.39 17.97 7.37
N SER A 152 -4.87 19.20 7.34
CA SER A 152 -4.43 19.86 6.11
C SER A 152 -3.32 19.07 5.41
N LEU A 153 -2.35 18.58 6.18
CA LEU A 153 -1.27 17.71 5.66
C LEU A 153 -1.84 16.41 5.12
N LYS A 154 -2.85 15.83 5.79
CA LYS A 154 -3.47 14.59 5.32
C LYS A 154 -4.20 14.78 4.00
N GLU A 155 -4.94 15.87 3.86
CA GLU A 155 -5.61 16.24 2.62
C GLU A 155 -4.60 16.42 1.48
N ILE A 156 -3.45 17.07 1.74
CA ILE A 156 -2.38 17.18 0.75
C ILE A 156 -1.85 15.80 0.34
N GLU A 157 -1.56 14.91 1.31
CA GLU A 157 -1.08 13.55 1.03
C GLU A 157 -2.05 12.78 0.12
N LEU A 158 -3.34 12.82 0.44
CA LEU A 158 -4.40 12.16 -0.36
C LEU A 158 -4.50 12.78 -1.76
N ASN A 159 -4.44 14.10 -1.86
CA ASN A 159 -4.54 14.83 -3.13
C ASN A 159 -3.35 14.58 -4.06
N ILE A 160 -2.13 14.36 -3.54
CA ILE A 160 -0.97 13.98 -4.35
C ILE A 160 -1.27 12.71 -5.16
N ARG A 161 -2.00 11.75 -4.57
CA ARG A 161 -2.39 10.51 -5.23
C ARG A 161 -3.61 10.69 -6.12
N HIS A 162 -4.63 11.41 -5.66
CA HIS A 162 -5.85 11.63 -6.43
C HIS A 162 -5.57 12.34 -7.77
N ASN A 163 -4.62 13.27 -7.77
CA ASN A 163 -4.24 14.00 -8.98
C ASN A 163 -3.38 13.19 -9.97
N ALA A 164 -3.03 11.93 -9.66
CA ALA A 164 -2.23 11.05 -10.51
C ALA A 164 -3.09 10.12 -11.38
N TYR A 165 -4.28 10.57 -11.79
CA TYR A 165 -5.29 9.77 -12.49
C TYR A 165 -4.92 9.32 -13.91
N THR A 166 -3.84 9.86 -14.48
CA THR A 166 -3.37 9.52 -15.84
C THR A 166 -2.28 8.45 -15.87
N MET A 167 -1.89 7.89 -14.72
CA MET A 167 -0.80 6.90 -14.66
C MET A 167 -1.25 5.55 -15.22
N THR A 168 -0.43 4.99 -16.10
CA THR A 168 -0.72 3.74 -16.83
C THR A 168 0.37 2.68 -16.70
N SER A 169 1.58 3.07 -16.28
CA SER A 169 2.73 2.16 -16.17
C SER A 169 3.16 1.92 -14.72
N GLN A 170 3.82 0.77 -14.48
CA GLN A 170 4.37 0.44 -13.15
C GLN A 170 5.42 1.46 -12.69
N GLU A 171 6.27 1.94 -13.60
CA GLU A 171 7.30 2.94 -13.31
C GLU A 171 6.69 4.26 -12.81
N GLU A 172 5.57 4.68 -13.40
CA GLU A 172 4.80 5.84 -12.96
C GLU A 172 4.27 5.65 -11.52
N PHE A 173 3.71 4.48 -11.21
CA PHE A 173 3.24 4.18 -9.85
C PHE A 173 4.40 4.19 -8.84
N ASP A 174 5.55 3.63 -9.18
CA ASP A 174 6.74 3.63 -8.32
C ASP A 174 7.28 5.05 -8.10
N ALA A 175 7.28 5.88 -9.16
CA ALA A 175 7.64 7.29 -9.07
C ALA A 175 6.68 8.09 -8.17
N LEU A 176 5.37 7.83 -8.25
CA LEU A 176 4.36 8.44 -7.37
C LEU A 176 4.56 8.02 -5.92
N THR A 177 4.82 6.74 -5.66
CA THR A 177 5.13 6.24 -4.32
C THR A 177 6.37 6.93 -3.75
N ASN A 178 7.44 7.06 -4.53
CA ASN A 178 8.65 7.79 -4.13
C ASN A 178 8.35 9.28 -3.85
N LYS A 179 7.52 9.93 -4.66
CA LYS A 179 7.11 11.33 -4.47
C LYS A 179 6.38 11.51 -3.14
N VAL A 180 5.43 10.64 -2.80
CA VAL A 180 4.67 10.72 -1.54
C VAL A 180 5.58 10.47 -0.34
N VAL A 181 6.44 9.45 -0.39
CA VAL A 181 7.40 9.16 0.69
C VAL A 181 8.34 10.35 0.89
N ASN A 182 8.92 10.89 -0.17
CA ASN A 182 9.83 12.04 -0.07
C ASN A 182 9.12 13.28 0.50
N TRP A 183 7.92 13.60 0.01
CA TRP A 183 7.11 14.70 0.54
C TRP A 183 6.93 14.54 2.05
N ARG A 184 6.52 13.35 2.48
CA ARG A 184 6.25 13.03 3.89
C ARG A 184 7.49 13.19 4.77
N MET A 185 8.62 12.63 4.33
CA MET A 185 9.88 12.70 5.07
C MET A 185 10.38 14.14 5.22
N THR A 186 10.38 14.91 4.13
CA THR A 186 10.78 16.33 4.17
C THR A 186 9.83 17.17 5.03
N THR A 187 8.52 16.92 4.96
CA THR A 187 7.54 17.59 5.82
C THR A 187 7.79 17.29 7.30
N LEU A 188 8.03 16.04 7.67
CA LEU A 188 8.28 15.66 9.08
C LEU A 188 9.63 16.17 9.59
N GLU A 189 10.64 16.27 8.72
CA GLU A 189 11.89 16.96 9.04
C GLU A 189 11.64 18.42 9.39
N GLY A 190 10.84 19.13 8.58
CA GLY A 190 10.43 20.50 8.85
C GLY A 190 9.62 20.66 10.15
N LEU A 191 8.83 19.64 10.52
CA LEU A 191 7.99 19.63 11.73
C LEU A 191 8.73 19.11 12.97
N HIS A 192 10.02 18.81 12.88
CA HIS A 192 10.77 18.15 13.95
C HIS A 192 10.67 18.87 15.31
N ARG A 193 10.68 20.20 15.33
CA ARG A 193 10.53 20.96 16.59
C ARG A 193 9.15 20.81 17.22
N GLN A 194 8.09 20.80 16.41
CA GLN A 194 6.72 20.64 16.89
C GLN A 194 6.49 19.23 17.44
N LEU A 195 6.97 18.21 16.72
CA LEU A 195 6.81 16.80 17.09
C LEU A 195 7.61 16.37 18.32
N ASN A 196 8.63 17.15 18.72
CA ASN A 196 9.37 16.96 19.96
C ASN A 196 8.96 17.94 21.07
N SER A 197 7.92 18.73 20.84
CA SER A 197 7.37 19.62 21.87
C SER A 197 6.51 18.84 22.87
N PRO A 198 6.38 19.32 24.13
CA PRO A 198 5.48 18.72 25.11
C PRO A 198 4.02 18.63 24.63
N SER A 199 3.57 19.59 23.80
CA SER A 199 2.22 19.64 23.24
C SER A 199 1.86 18.43 22.37
N THR A 200 2.86 17.65 21.92
CA THR A 200 2.63 16.40 21.16
C THR A 200 1.80 15.39 21.96
N ALA A 201 2.06 15.26 23.26
CA ALA A 201 1.32 14.35 24.12
C ALA A 201 -0.12 14.83 24.35
N ASP A 202 -0.30 16.14 24.55
CA ASP A 202 -1.60 16.77 24.74
C ASP A 202 -2.48 16.63 23.49
N ASN A 203 -1.92 16.91 22.31
CA ASN A 203 -2.60 16.75 21.02
C ASN A 203 -3.08 15.31 20.81
N ARG A 204 -2.20 14.33 21.09
CA ARG A 204 -2.57 12.91 20.98
C ARG A 204 -3.71 12.55 21.92
N THR A 205 -3.66 13.03 23.16
CA THR A 205 -4.69 12.76 24.17
C THR A 205 -6.03 13.39 23.76
N ALA A 206 -6.02 14.64 23.32
CA ALA A 206 -7.21 15.34 22.84
C ALA A 206 -7.82 14.67 21.60
N PHE A 207 -6.98 14.27 20.64
CA PHE A 207 -7.43 13.55 19.44
C PHE A 207 -8.05 12.20 19.80
N THR A 208 -7.41 11.43 20.68
CA THR A 208 -7.92 10.14 21.17
C THR A 208 -9.27 10.32 21.86
N ALA A 209 -9.39 11.26 22.80
CA ALA A 209 -10.64 11.51 23.52
C ALA A 209 -11.78 11.94 22.58
N LYS A 210 -11.49 12.84 21.62
CA LYS A 210 -12.46 13.28 20.62
C LYS A 210 -12.92 12.12 19.74
N ALA A 211 -11.99 11.32 19.22
CA ALA A 211 -12.29 10.17 18.37
C ALA A 211 -13.10 9.09 19.13
N THR A 212 -12.77 8.82 20.40
CA THR A 212 -13.56 7.91 21.25
C THR A 212 -14.99 8.42 21.40
N SER A 213 -15.18 9.70 21.71
CA SER A 213 -16.50 10.30 21.87
C SER A 213 -17.33 10.22 20.58
N THR A 214 -16.74 10.56 19.43
CA THR A 214 -17.45 10.58 18.14
C THR A 214 -17.73 9.19 17.59
N LEU A 215 -16.84 8.20 17.79
CA LEU A 215 -17.12 6.81 17.45
C LEU A 215 -18.25 6.25 18.31
N THR A 216 -18.22 6.51 19.63
CA THR A 216 -19.27 6.06 20.55
C THR A 216 -20.62 6.66 20.17
N ALA A 217 -20.65 7.97 19.91
CA ALA A 217 -21.85 8.65 19.45
C ALA A 217 -22.36 8.10 18.11
N CYS A 218 -21.47 7.78 17.18
CA CYS A 218 -21.84 7.15 15.91
C CYS A 218 -22.53 5.80 16.12
N LEU A 219 -21.99 4.92 16.97
CA LEU A 219 -22.62 3.63 17.27
C LEU A 219 -23.97 3.80 17.96
N TYR A 220 -24.10 4.72 18.91
CA TYR A 220 -25.36 4.97 19.62
C TYR A 220 -26.50 5.45 18.71
N GLN A 221 -26.20 5.99 17.52
CA GLN A 221 -27.25 6.31 16.54
C GLN A 221 -27.96 5.05 16.02
N PHE A 222 -27.28 3.90 16.00
CA PHE A 222 -27.75 2.65 15.41
C PHE A 222 -28.10 1.57 16.44
N LEU A 223 -27.73 1.76 17.70
CA LEU A 223 -28.03 0.84 18.80
C LEU A 223 -29.33 1.19 19.54
N ASN A 224 -29.85 0.22 20.28
CA ASN A 224 -30.97 0.37 21.19
C ASN A 224 -30.70 1.46 22.25
N ASN A 225 -31.78 2.02 22.80
CA ASN A 225 -31.71 3.00 23.87
C ASN A 225 -32.39 2.43 25.13
N PRO A 226 -31.68 2.24 26.26
CA PRO A 226 -30.28 2.59 26.51
C PRO A 226 -29.28 1.70 25.74
N PRO A 227 -28.09 2.21 25.41
CA PRO A 227 -27.07 1.42 24.74
C PRO A 227 -26.49 0.32 25.66
N PRO A 228 -25.93 -0.76 25.08
CA PRO A 228 -25.31 -1.83 25.85
C PRO A 228 -24.15 -1.35 26.72
N ALA A 229 -23.98 -1.99 27.88
CA ALA A 229 -22.85 -1.70 28.76
C ALA A 229 -21.50 -2.04 28.08
N GLY A 230 -20.47 -1.24 28.35
CA GLY A 230 -19.11 -1.51 27.88
C GLY A 230 -18.77 -1.05 26.45
N VAL A 231 -19.72 -0.46 25.73
CA VAL A 231 -19.45 0.12 24.39
C VAL A 231 -18.37 1.19 24.47
N GLU A 232 -18.50 2.15 25.40
CA GLU A 232 -17.55 3.27 25.57
C GLU A 232 -16.11 2.82 25.90
N GLY A 233 -15.96 1.82 26.77
CA GLY A 233 -14.64 1.27 27.06
C GLY A 233 -14.02 0.56 25.85
N SER A 234 -14.85 -0.15 25.07
CA SER A 234 -14.40 -0.85 23.87
C SER A 234 -14.03 0.12 22.74
N THR A 235 -14.80 1.18 22.54
CA THR A 235 -14.49 2.22 21.56
C THR A 235 -13.22 2.97 21.93
N SER A 236 -12.97 3.26 23.22
CA SER A 236 -11.71 3.86 23.67
C SER A 236 -10.51 3.00 23.31
N MET A 237 -10.56 1.70 23.62
CA MET A 237 -9.49 0.75 23.29
C MET A 237 -9.23 0.67 21.78
N ILE A 238 -10.29 0.60 20.96
CA ILE A 238 -10.18 0.56 19.50
C ILE A 238 -9.50 1.83 18.97
N VAL A 239 -9.92 3.00 19.46
CA VAL A 239 -9.37 4.29 19.05
C VAL A 239 -7.90 4.42 19.47
N GLU A 240 -7.54 4.02 20.69
CA GLU A 240 -6.15 4.03 21.15
C GLU A 240 -5.23 3.18 20.26
N LEU A 241 -5.68 1.99 19.86
CA LEU A 241 -4.95 1.13 18.93
C LEU A 241 -4.78 1.79 17.55
N ALA A 242 -5.86 2.38 17.01
CA ALA A 242 -5.83 3.06 15.71
C ALA A 242 -4.94 4.31 15.73
N VAL A 243 -5.01 5.13 16.79
CA VAL A 243 -4.16 6.31 16.99
C VAL A 243 -2.69 5.89 17.14
N GLY A 244 -2.41 4.78 17.81
CA GLY A 244 -1.06 4.21 17.90
C GLY A 244 -0.49 3.85 16.53
N ILE A 245 -1.28 3.28 15.63
CA ILE A 245 -0.87 3.00 14.26
C ILE A 245 -0.69 4.30 13.46
N ALA A 246 -1.65 5.23 13.55
CA ALA A 246 -1.60 6.51 12.84
C ALA A 246 -0.40 7.39 13.24
N ALA A 247 0.11 7.25 14.47
CA ALA A 247 1.33 7.93 14.91
C ALA A 247 2.60 7.45 14.20
N ASN A 248 2.61 6.22 13.69
CA ASN A 248 3.80 5.63 13.07
C ASN A 248 3.78 5.71 11.54
N LEU A 249 2.60 5.66 10.91
CA LEU A 249 2.47 5.68 9.44
C LEU A 249 3.27 6.81 8.77
N PRO A 250 3.27 8.06 9.26
CA PRO A 250 4.01 9.11 8.60
C PRO A 250 5.53 8.95 8.69
N LEU A 251 6.00 8.35 9.79
CA LEU A 251 7.42 8.19 10.11
C LEU A 251 8.09 7.12 9.24
N GLU A 252 7.31 6.30 8.54
CA GLU A 252 7.84 5.26 7.66
C GLU A 252 8.61 5.86 6.47
N SER A 253 9.76 5.27 6.17
CA SER A 253 10.47 5.47 4.90
C SER A 253 9.86 4.68 3.75
N ARG A 254 8.85 3.85 4.03
CA ARG A 254 8.12 3.02 3.07
C ARG A 254 6.71 3.54 2.89
N ASP A 255 6.10 3.21 1.76
CA ASP A 255 4.70 3.55 1.50
C ASP A 255 3.75 2.52 2.11
N VAL A 256 3.59 2.59 3.44
CA VAL A 256 2.61 1.79 4.18
C VAL A 256 1.23 2.42 3.97
N ALA A 257 0.34 1.67 3.32
CA ALA A 257 -0.99 2.14 2.95
C ALA A 257 -2.08 1.29 3.59
N ILE A 258 -3.13 1.97 4.04
CA ILE A 258 -4.37 1.37 4.52
C ILE A 258 -5.43 1.61 3.44
N THR A 259 -6.25 0.61 3.14
CA THR A 259 -7.34 0.73 2.17
C THR A 259 -8.57 -0.01 2.66
N TYR A 260 -9.74 0.62 2.55
CA TYR A 260 -11.02 0.01 2.88
C TYR A 260 -11.80 -0.29 1.59
N PRO A 261 -12.05 -1.57 1.26
CA PRO A 261 -12.88 -1.91 0.10
C PRO A 261 -14.33 -1.43 0.27
N LEU A 262 -14.86 -0.75 -0.74
CA LEU A 262 -16.22 -0.24 -0.72
C LEU A 262 -17.23 -1.25 -1.28
N PRO A 263 -18.50 -1.22 -0.80
CA PRO A 263 -19.58 -1.98 -1.43
C PRO A 263 -19.67 -1.72 -2.94
N GLY A 264 -19.85 -2.78 -3.72
CA GLY A 264 -19.94 -2.77 -5.18
C GLY A 264 -18.61 -2.85 -5.92
N GLU A 265 -17.46 -2.64 -5.26
CA GLU A 265 -16.14 -2.78 -5.89
C GLU A 265 -15.89 -4.22 -6.34
N MET A 266 -15.11 -4.38 -7.41
CA MET A 266 -14.65 -5.71 -7.84
C MET A 266 -13.74 -6.32 -6.78
N VAL A 267 -13.93 -7.61 -6.49
CA VAL A 267 -13.05 -8.32 -5.56
C VAL A 267 -11.63 -8.35 -6.13
N GLN A 268 -10.66 -7.95 -5.30
CA GLN A 268 -9.24 -7.96 -5.64
C GLN A 268 -8.51 -8.97 -4.76
N PRO A 269 -8.28 -10.23 -5.22
CA PRO A 269 -7.70 -11.30 -4.39
C PRO A 269 -6.30 -10.98 -3.83
N ARG A 270 -5.61 -9.99 -4.41
CA ARG A 270 -4.33 -9.49 -3.93
C ARG A 270 -4.44 -8.87 -2.53
N VAL A 271 -5.44 -8.03 -2.31
CA VAL A 271 -5.61 -7.22 -1.09
C VAL A 271 -6.88 -7.54 -0.31
N MET A 272 -7.73 -8.41 -0.83
CA MET A 272 -9.00 -8.83 -0.21
C MET A 272 -9.01 -10.34 0.03
N GLU A 273 -9.68 -10.76 1.09
CA GLU A 273 -9.92 -12.15 1.46
C GLU A 273 -11.41 -12.34 1.71
N VAL A 274 -12.04 -13.29 1.01
CA VAL A 274 -13.46 -13.61 1.21
C VAL A 274 -13.63 -14.37 2.52
N GLU A 275 -14.50 -13.87 3.39
CA GLU A 275 -14.81 -14.49 4.68
C GLU A 275 -15.45 -15.88 4.49
N LYS A 276 -14.96 -16.86 5.26
CA LYS A 276 -15.43 -18.26 5.17
C LYS A 276 -16.88 -18.44 5.62
N ALA A 277 -17.31 -17.61 6.57
CA ALA A 277 -18.68 -17.60 7.05
C ALA A 277 -19.53 -16.76 6.10
N ALA A 278 -20.27 -17.43 5.22
CA ALA A 278 -21.21 -16.79 4.32
C ALA A 278 -22.32 -16.07 5.10
N LEU A 279 -22.78 -14.95 4.55
CA LEU A 279 -23.94 -14.22 5.06
C LEU A 279 -25.21 -14.70 4.35
N PRO A 280 -26.40 -14.49 4.95
CA PRO A 280 -27.66 -14.74 4.26
C PRO A 280 -27.73 -14.00 2.92
N PRO A 281 -28.31 -14.60 1.87
CA PRO A 281 -28.47 -13.94 0.57
C PRO A 281 -29.35 -12.69 0.69
N LEU A 282 -29.16 -11.75 -0.22
CA LEU A 282 -29.96 -10.52 -0.28
C LEU A 282 -31.28 -10.77 -1.02
N GLU A 283 -32.40 -10.32 -0.46
CA GLU A 283 -33.70 -10.41 -1.12
C GLU A 283 -33.66 -9.59 -2.42
N GLY A 284 -33.91 -10.25 -3.56
CA GLY A 284 -33.90 -9.62 -4.89
C GLY A 284 -32.75 -10.04 -5.79
N GLN A 285 -31.74 -10.76 -5.29
CA GLN A 285 -30.86 -11.58 -6.12
C GLN A 285 -31.60 -12.85 -6.51
N LYS A 286 -32.43 -12.77 -7.55
CA LYS A 286 -32.85 -14.00 -8.22
C LYS A 286 -31.61 -14.60 -8.87
N GLU A 287 -31.14 -15.72 -8.33
CA GLU A 287 -30.46 -16.71 -9.16
C GLU A 287 -31.49 -17.17 -10.20
N ASP A 288 -31.49 -16.56 -11.38
CA ASP A 288 -32.17 -17.14 -12.54
C ASP A 288 -31.37 -18.37 -12.95
N GLY A 289 -31.64 -19.48 -12.26
CA GLY A 289 -30.82 -20.68 -12.30
C GLY A 289 -31.51 -21.94 -11.81
N GLU A 290 -32.81 -22.10 -12.07
CA GLU A 290 -33.42 -23.44 -12.12
C GLU A 290 -34.25 -23.57 -13.40
N ASP A 291 -33.59 -24.17 -14.38
CA ASP A 291 -34.13 -24.61 -15.66
C ASP A 291 -35.00 -25.85 -15.40
N ASP A 292 -36.28 -25.62 -15.06
CA ASP A 292 -37.32 -26.65 -15.12
C ASP A 292 -37.98 -26.51 -16.50
N ASP A 293 -37.39 -27.11 -17.54
CA ASP A 293 -38.18 -27.40 -18.73
C ASP A 293 -37.92 -28.80 -19.32
N LYS A 294 -39.02 -29.54 -19.33
CA LYS A 294 -39.14 -30.87 -19.92
C LYS A 294 -39.06 -30.74 -21.44
N LYS A 295 -38.23 -31.59 -22.04
CA LYS A 295 -38.40 -32.22 -23.37
C LYS A 295 -39.48 -31.59 -24.27
N LYS A 296 -39.03 -31.04 -25.40
CA LYS A 296 -39.58 -31.38 -26.73
C LYS A 296 -38.54 -31.11 -27.81
N GLU A 297 -38.23 -32.18 -28.54
CA GLU A 297 -37.44 -32.15 -29.78
C GLU A 297 -38.25 -31.53 -30.92
N GLU A 298 -37.49 -30.89 -31.83
CA GLU A 298 -37.64 -30.84 -33.30
C GLU A 298 -37.49 -29.42 -33.87
N GLY A 299 -36.58 -29.25 -34.83
CA GLY A 299 -36.59 -28.12 -35.76
C GLY A 299 -35.21 -27.55 -36.09
N ASP A 300 -34.86 -27.61 -37.37
CA ASP A 300 -33.58 -27.33 -37.99
C ASP A 300 -33.37 -25.86 -38.41
N ASP A 301 -32.08 -25.52 -38.59
CA ASP A 301 -31.48 -24.53 -39.50
C ASP A 301 -31.29 -23.02 -39.14
N LYS A 302 -29.98 -22.68 -39.12
CA LYS A 302 -29.27 -21.44 -39.54
C LYS A 302 -29.44 -20.06 -38.86
N SER A 303 -28.26 -19.64 -38.37
CA SER A 303 -27.62 -18.31 -38.51
C SER A 303 -28.09 -17.17 -37.60
N GLY A 304 -27.19 -16.74 -36.70
CA GLY A 304 -27.38 -15.54 -35.89
C GLY A 304 -26.29 -15.38 -34.85
N LYS A 305 -25.24 -14.64 -35.19
CA LYS A 305 -24.11 -14.29 -34.33
C LYS A 305 -24.57 -13.38 -33.19
N ALA A 306 -24.92 -13.93 -32.03
CA ALA A 306 -25.22 -13.17 -30.82
C ALA A 306 -24.01 -13.20 -29.88
N LYS A 307 -23.40 -12.02 -29.67
CA LYS A 307 -22.46 -11.78 -28.58
C LYS A 307 -23.17 -12.08 -27.27
N THR A 308 -22.78 -13.16 -26.59
CA THR A 308 -23.05 -13.32 -25.16
C THR A 308 -22.27 -12.22 -24.42
N VAL A 309 -22.95 -11.13 -24.12
CA VAL A 309 -22.51 -10.20 -23.08
C VAL A 309 -22.64 -10.97 -21.79
N ALA A 310 -21.53 -11.51 -21.30
CA ALA A 310 -21.47 -12.09 -19.96
C ALA A 310 -21.81 -10.97 -18.97
N VAL A 311 -23.01 -11.02 -18.41
CA VAL A 311 -23.36 -10.23 -17.23
C VAL A 311 -22.42 -10.70 -16.12
N PRO A 312 -21.65 -9.82 -15.47
CA PRO A 312 -20.78 -10.23 -14.38
C PRO A 312 -21.65 -10.84 -13.29
N SER A 313 -21.35 -12.08 -12.90
CA SER A 313 -21.89 -12.65 -11.67
C SER A 313 -21.60 -11.68 -10.52
N ASP A 314 -22.65 -11.24 -9.82
CA ASP A 314 -22.52 -10.33 -8.68
C ASP A 314 -21.64 -10.93 -7.57
N ALA A 315 -21.43 -12.25 -7.57
CA ALA A 315 -20.52 -12.96 -6.67
C ALA A 315 -19.06 -12.48 -6.70
N ASN A 316 -18.65 -11.72 -7.72
CA ASN A 316 -17.30 -11.12 -7.80
C ASN A 316 -17.25 -9.65 -7.35
N ARG A 317 -18.31 -9.14 -6.72
CA ARG A 317 -18.38 -7.80 -6.15
C ARG A 317 -18.40 -7.86 -4.63
N VAL A 318 -17.75 -6.89 -4.00
CA VAL A 318 -17.76 -6.72 -2.56
C VAL A 318 -19.16 -6.30 -2.12
N ARG A 319 -19.76 -7.05 -1.19
CA ARG A 319 -20.96 -6.64 -0.46
C ARG A 319 -20.62 -5.60 0.59
N PHE A 320 -19.64 -5.88 1.44
CA PHE A 320 -18.96 -4.90 2.30
C PHE A 320 -17.70 -5.53 2.92
N ALA A 321 -16.79 -4.68 3.39
CA ALA A 321 -15.59 -5.11 4.11
C ALA A 321 -15.78 -5.05 5.63
N GLY A 322 -15.35 -6.10 6.34
CA GLY A 322 -15.35 -6.15 7.80
C GLY A 322 -14.12 -5.47 8.43
N PHE A 323 -13.06 -5.26 7.66
CA PHE A 323 -11.85 -4.58 8.13
C PHE A 323 -11.04 -4.04 6.94
N MET A 324 -10.02 -3.24 7.21
CA MET A 324 -9.19 -2.60 6.19
C MET A 324 -7.99 -3.48 5.81
N ALA A 325 -7.53 -3.36 4.56
CA ALA A 325 -6.28 -3.93 4.08
C ALA A 325 -5.09 -3.08 4.54
N LEU A 326 -3.93 -3.72 4.71
CA LEU A 326 -2.65 -3.08 5.01
C LEU A 326 -1.60 -3.59 4.02
N GLU A 327 -0.94 -2.70 3.30
CA GLU A 327 0.11 -3.06 2.34
C GLU A 327 1.31 -2.12 2.45
N VAL A 328 2.47 -2.63 2.07
CA VAL A 328 3.62 -1.82 1.67
C VAL A 328 3.58 -1.75 0.15
N ARG A 329 3.14 -0.63 -0.40
CA ARG A 329 2.93 -0.47 -1.84
C ARG A 329 4.21 -0.74 -2.63
N GLY A 330 4.07 -1.43 -3.75
CA GLY A 330 5.19 -1.89 -4.58
C GLY A 330 6.00 -3.06 -3.99
N ARG A 331 5.64 -3.57 -2.80
CA ARG A 331 6.42 -4.63 -2.12
C ARG A 331 5.59 -5.83 -1.70
N GLN A 332 4.65 -5.65 -0.76
CA GLN A 332 3.90 -6.78 -0.20
C GLN A 332 2.60 -6.34 0.48
N VAL A 333 1.66 -7.27 0.61
CA VAL A 333 0.45 -7.11 1.41
C VAL A 333 0.71 -7.69 2.79
N LEU A 334 0.58 -6.85 3.82
CA LEU A 334 0.76 -7.25 5.23
C LEU A 334 -0.53 -7.84 5.81
N TRP A 335 -1.68 -7.36 5.32
CA TRP A 335 -2.99 -7.83 5.73
C TRP A 335 -4.01 -7.67 4.60
N LYS A 336 -4.77 -8.73 4.32
CA LYS A 336 -5.89 -8.67 3.36
C LYS A 336 -7.16 -8.23 4.06
N ALA A 337 -7.92 -7.33 3.44
CA ALA A 337 -9.21 -6.91 3.94
C ALA A 337 -10.18 -8.12 3.91
N PRO A 338 -10.77 -8.52 5.05
CA PRO A 338 -11.84 -9.50 5.08
C PRO A 338 -13.10 -8.86 4.48
N ILE A 339 -13.66 -9.49 3.44
CA ILE A 339 -14.85 -9.02 2.74
C ILE A 339 -15.89 -10.13 2.63
N TRP A 340 -17.15 -9.71 2.52
CA TRP A 340 -18.22 -10.56 2.01
C TRP A 340 -18.55 -10.12 0.59
N THR A 341 -18.95 -11.07 -0.24
CA THR A 341 -19.37 -10.81 -1.62
C THR A 341 -20.88 -10.67 -1.70
N LEU A 342 -21.35 -10.04 -2.78
CA LEU A 342 -22.75 -10.00 -3.13
C LEU A 342 -23.25 -11.42 -3.44
#